data_AF-A0A7K6YS64-F1
#
_entry.id   AF-A0A7K6YS64-F1
#
_cell.length_a   1.000
_cell.length_b   1.000
_cell.length_c   1.000
_cell.angle_alpha   90.00
_cell.angle_beta   90.00
_cell.angle_gamma   90.00
#
_symmetry.space_group_name_H-M   'P 1'
#
loop_
_entity.id
_entity.type
_entity.pdbx_description
1 polymer ?
#
loop_
_entity_poly.entity_id
_entity_poly.type
_entity_poly.pdbx_seq_one_letter_code
_entity_poly.pdbx_strand_id
1 'polypeptide(L)'
;LPSSSKPVYTVLVVLLLASITFPPGLGQLMASRLTMKEYLTSLFDNRTWGKLVPNASSMADPPGVDPRELWQEWCHPSATIFGTLAFFLLMKFWMLILATTLPLPAGYFMPIFIYGAAIGRLVGETVALLFPRGLWSEGDLRPIIPGGYALAGAAAFSGSVTHSISTALLVCETTGHLGHVLPVVLAVLVANAITQKHQPSFYDGTIIVKKLPYLPPIRSRHMASYQVVVEEFMERRVVALAKGDGFEEVLMALDASANAEYPVVESAGSPTLVGTISRTQLVTFLQSHKHPQAPPGEKLATAGTLGDSCAIEPIMLQLSPWTSLHQAHHLFELLKLQRIFVTRFGELVGAVSRLEVR
;
A
#
# COMPACT_ATOMS: atom_id res chain seq x y z
N LEU A 1 20.57 2.74 -14.77
CA LEU A 1 20.26 2.65 -16.22
C LEU A 1 19.86 4.03 -16.72
N PRO A 2 20.54 4.60 -17.74
CA PRO A 2 20.15 5.89 -18.32
C PRO A 2 18.70 5.83 -18.78
N SER A 3 17.95 6.93 -18.66
CA SER A 3 16.50 7.00 -18.94
C SER A 3 16.11 6.46 -20.32
N SER A 4 17.00 6.58 -21.31
CA SER A 4 16.84 6.07 -22.68
C SER A 4 16.86 4.52 -22.80
N SER A 5 17.44 3.81 -21.82
CA SER A 5 17.56 2.33 -21.85
C SER A 5 16.37 1.56 -21.25
N LYS A 6 15.47 2.25 -20.53
CA LYS A 6 14.25 1.65 -19.96
C LYS A 6 13.33 1.01 -21.02
N PRO A 7 13.00 1.69 -22.14
CA PRO A 7 12.18 1.06 -23.18
C PRO A 7 12.89 -0.14 -23.82
N VAL A 8 14.20 -0.07 -24.03
CA VAL A 8 14.99 -1.18 -24.59
C VAL A 8 14.93 -2.41 -23.69
N TYR A 9 15.09 -2.23 -22.37
CA TYR A 9 14.92 -3.30 -21.38
C TYR A 9 13.52 -3.89 -21.44
N THR A 10 12.48 -3.05 -21.45
CA THR A 10 11.09 -3.50 -21.55
C THR A 10 10.85 -4.31 -22.81
N VAL A 11 11.33 -3.84 -23.97
CA VAL A 11 11.18 -4.55 -25.25
C VAL A 11 11.89 -5.90 -25.21
N LEU A 12 13.11 -5.97 -24.68
CA LEU A 12 13.87 -7.22 -24.57
C LEU A 12 13.17 -8.24 -23.67
N VAL A 13 12.66 -7.81 -22.52
CA VAL A 13 11.91 -8.67 -21.60
C VAL A 13 10.60 -9.14 -22.21
N VAL A 14 9.84 -8.24 -22.86
CA VAL A 14 8.60 -8.60 -23.54
C VAL A 14 8.86 -9.60 -24.67
N LEU A 15 9.92 -9.41 -25.46
CA LEU A 15 10.31 -10.33 -26.52
C LEU A 15 10.68 -11.71 -25.97
N LEU A 16 11.41 -11.77 -24.86
CA LEU A 16 11.72 -13.02 -24.17
C LEU A 16 10.44 -13.74 -23.70
N LEU A 17 9.54 -13.01 -23.02
CA LEU A 17 8.28 -13.57 -22.56
C LEU A 17 7.42 -14.05 -23.74
N ALA A 18 7.34 -13.27 -24.82
CA ALA A 18 6.59 -13.61 -26.02
C ALA A 18 7.11 -14.88 -26.70
N SER A 19 8.44 -15.04 -26.78
CA SER A 19 9.09 -16.22 -27.36
C SER A 19 8.73 -17.50 -26.60
N ILE A 20 8.53 -17.42 -25.28
CA ILE A 20 8.19 -18.57 -24.44
C ILE A 20 6.69 -18.84 -24.44
N THR A 21 5.87 -17.81 -24.43
CA THR A 21 4.41 -17.95 -24.52
C THR A 21 3.92 -18.28 -25.93
N PHE A 22 4.82 -18.40 -26.90
CA PHE A 22 4.47 -18.66 -28.29
C PHE A 22 3.63 -19.95 -28.41
N PRO A 23 2.35 -19.88 -28.86
CA PRO A 23 1.43 -21.00 -28.78
C PRO A 23 1.92 -22.30 -29.43
N PRO A 24 2.48 -22.32 -30.65
CA PRO A 24 2.92 -23.58 -31.25
C PRO A 24 4.26 -24.10 -30.70
N GLY A 25 4.91 -23.37 -29.78
CA GLY A 25 6.12 -23.82 -29.08
C GLY A 25 5.80 -24.30 -27.66
N LEU A 26 6.49 -23.73 -26.67
CA LEU A 26 6.26 -24.04 -25.25
C LEU A 26 4.87 -23.59 -24.75
N GLY A 27 4.19 -22.72 -25.49
CA GLY A 27 2.88 -22.19 -25.15
C GLY A 27 1.78 -23.25 -25.08
N GLN A 28 1.87 -24.32 -25.87
CA GLN A 28 0.97 -25.48 -25.83
C GLN A 28 0.89 -26.11 -24.43
N LEU A 29 2.02 -26.23 -23.73
CA LEU A 29 2.07 -26.79 -22.39
C LEU A 29 1.59 -25.83 -21.29
N MET A 30 1.46 -24.53 -21.61
CA MET A 30 1.07 -23.48 -20.68
C MET A 30 -0.36 -22.96 -20.90
N ALA A 31 -1.12 -23.57 -21.81
CA ALA A 31 -2.41 -23.04 -22.28
C ALA A 31 -2.32 -21.56 -22.71
N SER A 32 -1.24 -21.17 -23.41
CA SER A 32 -0.88 -19.75 -23.62
C SER A 32 -1.83 -18.96 -24.50
N ARG A 33 -2.75 -19.63 -25.21
CA ARG A 33 -3.77 -19.01 -26.07
C ARG A 33 -4.89 -18.33 -25.27
N LEU A 34 -5.02 -18.65 -23.98
CA LEU A 34 -6.08 -18.15 -23.13
C LEU A 34 -5.83 -16.69 -22.69
N THR A 35 -6.89 -15.88 -22.70
CA THR A 35 -6.88 -14.57 -22.05
C THR A 35 -6.87 -14.71 -20.52
N MET A 36 -6.53 -13.63 -19.79
CA MET A 36 -6.54 -13.65 -18.31
C MET A 36 -7.88 -14.09 -17.71
N LYS A 37 -9.00 -13.67 -18.31
CA LYS A 37 -10.33 -14.08 -17.87
C LYS A 37 -10.58 -15.56 -18.14
N GLU A 38 -10.22 -16.02 -19.34
CA GLU A 38 -10.41 -17.41 -19.76
C GLU A 38 -9.56 -18.39 -18.94
N TYR A 39 -8.33 -17.99 -18.59
CA TYR A 39 -7.49 -18.73 -17.64
C TYR A 39 -8.24 -18.98 -16.33
N LEU A 40 -8.83 -17.93 -15.76
CA LEU A 40 -9.53 -18.05 -14.49
C LEU A 40 -10.78 -18.91 -14.61
N THR A 41 -11.59 -18.71 -15.66
CA THR A 41 -12.80 -19.51 -15.87
C THR A 41 -12.48 -20.97 -16.15
N SER A 42 -11.36 -21.26 -16.82
CA SER A 42 -10.90 -22.64 -17.03
C SER A 42 -10.54 -23.30 -15.70
N LEU A 43 -9.75 -22.63 -14.85
CA LEU A 43 -9.30 -23.17 -13.56
C LEU A 43 -10.46 -23.39 -12.57
N PHE A 44 -11.52 -22.58 -12.66
CA PHE A 44 -12.72 -22.69 -11.83
C PHE A 44 -13.77 -23.68 -12.36
N ASP A 45 -13.48 -24.42 -13.43
CA ASP A 45 -14.40 -25.43 -13.94
C ASP A 45 -14.72 -26.50 -12.88
N ASN A 46 -15.98 -26.87 -12.70
CA ASN A 46 -16.39 -27.85 -11.69
C ASN A 46 -16.06 -29.30 -12.12
N ARG A 47 -15.78 -29.52 -13.40
CA ARG A 47 -15.50 -30.83 -13.97
C ARG A 47 -14.13 -31.36 -13.55
N THR A 48 -13.99 -32.66 -13.32
CA THR A 48 -12.70 -33.31 -13.00
C THR A 48 -11.94 -33.67 -14.27
N TRP A 49 -10.87 -32.94 -14.59
CA TRP A 49 -10.16 -33.08 -15.86
C TRP A 49 -9.53 -34.47 -16.00
N GLY A 50 -9.04 -35.06 -14.91
CA GLY A 50 -8.46 -36.41 -14.91
C GLY A 50 -9.41 -37.50 -15.43
N LYS A 51 -10.73 -37.32 -15.32
CA LYS A 51 -11.75 -38.27 -15.83
C LYS A 51 -12.18 -37.98 -17.27
N LEU A 52 -11.97 -36.76 -17.77
CA LEU A 52 -12.40 -36.31 -19.10
C LEU A 52 -11.37 -36.59 -20.19
N VAL A 53 -10.08 -36.58 -19.87
CA VAL A 53 -9.01 -36.83 -20.85
C VAL A 53 -9.12 -38.17 -21.59
N PRO A 54 -9.42 -39.31 -20.92
CA PRO A 54 -9.60 -40.58 -21.63
C PRO A 54 -10.75 -40.56 -22.66
N ASN A 55 -11.73 -39.69 -22.47
CA ASN A 55 -12.90 -39.56 -23.34
C ASN A 55 -12.68 -38.53 -24.48
N ALA A 56 -11.71 -37.62 -24.31
CA ALA A 56 -11.46 -36.51 -25.23
C ALA A 56 -10.29 -36.75 -26.19
N SER A 57 -9.43 -37.75 -25.94
CA SER A 57 -8.30 -38.12 -26.82
C SER A 57 -8.71 -38.57 -28.23
N SER A 58 -10.01 -38.62 -28.54
CA SER A 58 -10.55 -38.87 -29.89
C SER A 58 -10.94 -37.59 -30.66
N MET A 59 -10.82 -36.39 -30.07
CA MET A 59 -11.15 -35.14 -30.74
C MET A 59 -9.88 -34.43 -31.24
N ALA A 60 -9.88 -34.05 -32.52
CA ALA A 60 -8.81 -33.29 -33.14
C ALA A 60 -8.72 -31.87 -32.55
N ASP A 61 -7.51 -31.32 -32.45
CA ASP A 61 -7.28 -29.96 -31.94
C ASP A 61 -8.11 -28.94 -32.74
N PRO A 62 -9.03 -28.19 -32.09
CA PRO A 62 -9.81 -27.19 -32.78
C PRO A 62 -8.93 -26.03 -33.26
N PRO A 63 -9.22 -25.43 -34.43
CA PRO A 63 -8.43 -24.32 -34.98
C PRO A 63 -8.51 -23.05 -34.12
N GLY A 64 -9.54 -22.92 -33.26
CA GLY A 64 -9.75 -21.79 -32.35
C GLY A 64 -9.95 -22.25 -30.89
N VAL A 65 -9.89 -21.30 -29.95
CA VAL A 65 -10.22 -21.55 -28.54
C VAL A 65 -11.74 -21.64 -28.43
N ASP A 66 -12.24 -22.81 -28.03
CA ASP A 66 -13.68 -23.00 -27.82
C ASP A 66 -14.10 -22.39 -26.46
N PRO A 67 -14.95 -21.34 -26.43
CA PRO A 67 -15.32 -20.66 -25.18
C PRO A 67 -16.07 -21.54 -24.18
N ARG A 68 -16.60 -22.69 -24.63
CA ARG A 68 -17.37 -23.63 -23.83
C ARG A 68 -16.51 -24.72 -23.19
N GLU A 69 -15.34 -25.00 -23.75
CA GLU A 69 -14.47 -26.10 -23.32
C GLU A 69 -13.01 -25.64 -23.15
N LEU A 70 -12.83 -24.51 -22.45
CA LEU A 70 -11.51 -23.90 -22.17
C LEU A 70 -10.50 -24.85 -21.49
N TRP A 71 -10.97 -25.93 -20.86
CA TRP A 71 -10.13 -26.93 -20.22
C TRP A 71 -9.31 -27.77 -21.23
N GLN A 72 -9.75 -27.85 -22.49
CA GLN A 72 -9.04 -28.60 -23.54
C GLN A 72 -7.64 -28.03 -23.79
N GLU A 73 -7.45 -26.72 -23.65
CA GLU A 73 -6.15 -26.04 -23.82
C GLU A 73 -5.11 -26.46 -22.75
N TRP A 74 -5.54 -27.13 -21.68
CA TRP A 74 -4.65 -27.70 -20.66
C TRP A 74 -4.24 -29.15 -20.96
N CYS A 75 -4.84 -29.76 -21.98
CA CYS A 75 -4.56 -31.12 -22.40
C CYS A 75 -3.49 -31.12 -23.48
N HIS A 76 -2.51 -32.02 -23.35
CA HIS A 76 -1.48 -32.21 -24.36
C HIS A 76 -1.27 -33.71 -24.58
N PRO A 77 -1.13 -34.19 -25.83
CA PRO A 77 -1.02 -35.63 -26.12
C PRO A 77 0.18 -36.29 -25.44
N SER A 78 1.28 -35.55 -25.24
CA SER A 78 2.51 -36.07 -24.62
C SER A 78 2.61 -35.85 -23.10
N ALA A 79 1.70 -35.08 -22.48
CA ALA A 79 1.80 -34.72 -21.06
C ALA A 79 0.44 -34.87 -20.36
N THR A 80 0.45 -35.46 -19.16
CA THR A 80 -0.76 -35.49 -18.34
C THR A 80 -1.14 -34.07 -17.89
N ILE A 81 -2.40 -33.89 -17.50
CA ILE A 81 -2.90 -32.62 -16.94
C ILE A 81 -2.04 -32.14 -15.76
N PHE A 82 -1.56 -33.08 -14.93
CA PHE A 82 -0.65 -32.76 -13.83
C PHE A 82 0.67 -32.19 -14.34
N GLY A 83 1.20 -32.76 -15.43
CA GLY A 83 2.40 -32.29 -16.09
C GLY A 83 2.23 -30.88 -16.68
N THR A 84 1.13 -30.60 -17.38
CA THR A 84 0.87 -29.27 -17.94
C THR A 84 0.63 -28.22 -16.86
N LEU A 85 -0.13 -28.54 -15.80
CA LEU A 85 -0.30 -27.65 -14.63
C LEU A 85 1.02 -27.41 -13.88
N ALA A 86 1.84 -28.43 -13.67
CA ALA A 86 3.15 -28.27 -13.02
C ALA A 86 4.10 -27.43 -13.88
N PHE A 87 4.11 -27.65 -15.21
CA PHE A 87 4.89 -26.85 -16.15
C PHE A 87 4.43 -25.38 -16.16
N PHE A 88 3.11 -25.15 -16.18
CA PHE A 88 2.53 -23.82 -16.05
C PHE A 88 2.99 -23.11 -14.78
N LEU A 89 2.93 -23.78 -13.62
CA LEU A 89 3.39 -23.22 -12.35
C LEU A 89 4.88 -22.88 -12.37
N LEU A 90 5.73 -23.80 -12.82
CA LEU A 90 7.17 -23.57 -12.88
C LEU A 90 7.50 -22.38 -13.79
N MET A 91 6.91 -22.34 -14.98
CA MET A 91 7.17 -21.29 -15.97
C MET A 91 6.61 -19.94 -15.54
N LYS A 92 5.36 -19.89 -15.05
CA LYS A 92 4.73 -18.64 -14.61
C LYS A 92 5.41 -18.04 -13.39
N PHE A 93 6.01 -18.84 -12.50
CA PHE A 93 6.67 -18.31 -11.30
C PHE A 93 7.79 -17.32 -11.64
N TRP A 94 8.77 -17.74 -12.44
CA TRP A 94 9.89 -16.88 -12.79
C TRP A 94 9.49 -15.79 -13.79
N MET A 95 8.57 -16.07 -14.71
CA MET A 95 8.05 -15.08 -15.67
C MET A 95 7.29 -13.97 -14.94
N LEU A 96 6.55 -14.30 -13.88
CA LEU A 96 5.83 -13.32 -13.07
C LEU A 96 6.80 -12.40 -12.34
N ILE A 97 7.86 -12.95 -11.74
CA ILE A 97 8.92 -12.14 -11.12
C ILE A 97 9.50 -11.18 -12.17
N LEU A 98 9.88 -11.69 -13.35
CA LEU A 98 10.43 -10.85 -14.42
C LEU A 98 9.43 -9.77 -14.89
N ALA A 99 8.15 -10.12 -15.06
CA ALA A 99 7.11 -9.17 -15.45
C ALA A 99 6.92 -8.05 -14.41
N THR A 100 7.08 -8.34 -13.11
CA THR A 100 6.99 -7.31 -12.04
C THR A 100 8.14 -6.32 -12.04
N THR A 101 9.27 -6.64 -12.70
CA THR A 101 10.41 -5.73 -12.82
C THR A 101 10.22 -4.67 -13.91
N LEU A 102 9.21 -4.84 -14.78
CA LEU A 102 8.97 -3.93 -15.88
C LEU A 102 8.52 -2.56 -15.36
N PRO A 103 9.10 -1.44 -15.84
CA PRO A 103 8.72 -0.09 -15.44
C PRO A 103 7.44 0.36 -16.16
N LEU A 104 6.35 -0.40 -16.02
CA LEU A 104 5.06 -0.14 -16.64
C LEU A 104 3.97 0.06 -15.57
N PRO A 105 2.96 0.89 -15.82
CA PRO A 105 1.79 0.97 -14.96
C PRO A 105 0.95 -0.31 -15.11
N ALA A 106 1.20 -1.30 -14.26
CA ALA A 106 0.53 -2.59 -14.29
C ALA A 106 0.08 -3.02 -12.88
N GLY A 107 -1.06 -3.71 -12.81
CA GLY A 107 -1.55 -4.36 -11.59
C GLY A 107 -1.03 -5.79 -11.49
N TYR A 108 -0.47 -6.16 -10.32
CA TYR A 108 0.14 -7.48 -10.11
C TYR A 108 -0.77 -8.48 -9.39
N PHE A 109 -1.98 -8.06 -8.98
CA PHE A 109 -2.92 -8.90 -8.24
C PHE A 109 -3.51 -10.04 -9.08
N MET A 110 -3.93 -9.77 -10.33
CA MET A 110 -4.57 -10.79 -11.16
C MET A 110 -3.62 -11.96 -11.50
N PRO A 111 -2.34 -11.74 -11.88
CA PRO A 111 -1.41 -12.84 -12.10
C PRO A 111 -1.14 -13.72 -10.88
N ILE A 112 -0.96 -13.14 -9.68
CA ILE A 112 -0.79 -13.94 -8.44
C ILE A 112 -2.08 -14.71 -8.12
N PHE A 113 -3.24 -14.15 -8.42
CA PHE A 113 -4.53 -14.79 -8.20
C PHE A 113 -4.70 -16.03 -9.08
N ILE A 114 -4.41 -15.91 -10.38
CA ILE A 114 -4.42 -17.04 -11.33
C ILE A 114 -3.37 -18.09 -10.94
N TYR A 115 -2.19 -17.67 -10.51
CA TYR A 115 -1.14 -18.57 -10.03
C TYR A 115 -1.61 -19.40 -8.83
N GLY A 116 -2.26 -18.76 -7.85
CA GLY A 116 -2.90 -19.45 -6.73
C GLY A 116 -4.00 -20.40 -7.15
N ALA A 117 -4.83 -20.00 -8.12
CA ALA A 117 -5.88 -20.85 -8.68
C ALA A 117 -5.31 -22.12 -9.32
N ALA A 118 -4.19 -22.02 -10.03
CA ALA A 118 -3.52 -23.16 -10.63
C ALA A 118 -2.94 -24.13 -9.58
N ILE A 119 -2.37 -23.61 -8.48
CA ILE A 119 -1.94 -24.46 -7.34
C ILE A 119 -3.14 -25.18 -6.74
N GLY A 120 -4.22 -24.46 -6.45
CA GLY A 120 -5.43 -25.05 -5.90
C GLY A 120 -6.04 -26.09 -6.83
N ARG A 121 -6.01 -25.85 -8.14
CA ARG A 121 -6.48 -26.78 -9.16
C ARG A 121 -5.67 -28.06 -9.17
N LEU A 122 -4.34 -27.95 -9.15
CA LEU A 122 -3.43 -29.09 -9.09
C LEU A 122 -3.69 -29.95 -7.84
N VAL A 123 -3.88 -29.31 -6.69
CA VAL A 123 -4.24 -29.99 -5.43
C VAL A 123 -5.61 -30.66 -5.55
N GLY A 124 -6.62 -29.96 -6.08
CA GLY A 124 -7.97 -30.50 -6.26
C GLY A 124 -8.02 -31.74 -7.16
N GLU A 125 -7.32 -31.72 -8.30
CA GLU A 125 -7.20 -32.88 -9.20
C GLU A 125 -6.44 -34.03 -8.52
N THR A 126 -5.42 -33.73 -7.69
CA THR A 126 -4.68 -34.75 -6.93
C THR A 126 -5.58 -35.43 -5.90
N VAL A 127 -6.41 -34.65 -5.18
CA VAL A 127 -7.37 -35.18 -4.20
C VAL A 127 -8.46 -36.01 -4.91
N ALA A 128 -8.91 -35.58 -6.09
CA ALA A 128 -9.87 -36.32 -6.90
C ALA A 128 -9.31 -37.67 -7.43
N LEU A 129 -8.00 -37.74 -7.69
CA LEU A 129 -7.32 -39.02 -7.99
C LEU A 129 -7.20 -39.92 -6.77
N LEU A 130 -6.91 -39.36 -5.59
CA LEU A 130 -6.72 -40.13 -4.37
C LEU A 130 -8.05 -40.72 -3.86
N PHE A 131 -9.15 -40.01 -4.03
CA PHE A 131 -10.49 -40.42 -3.60
C PHE A 131 -11.49 -40.44 -4.78
N PRO A 132 -11.36 -41.41 -5.70
CA PRO A 132 -12.14 -41.42 -6.94
C PRO A 132 -13.65 -41.61 -6.74
N ARG A 133 -14.05 -42.20 -5.61
CA ARG A 133 -15.44 -42.41 -5.18
C ARG A 133 -16.04 -41.22 -4.41
N GLY A 134 -15.25 -40.18 -4.14
CA GLY A 134 -15.68 -39.03 -3.34
C GLY A 134 -15.43 -39.20 -1.84
N LEU A 135 -15.86 -38.20 -1.06
CA LEU A 135 -15.75 -38.18 0.39
C LEU A 135 -17.10 -38.55 1.02
N TRP A 136 -17.04 -39.32 2.10
CA TRP A 136 -18.21 -39.64 2.92
C TRP A 136 -18.66 -38.40 3.68
N SER A 137 -19.86 -37.90 3.39
CA SER A 137 -20.45 -36.77 4.11
C SER A 137 -21.94 -37.02 4.32
N GLU A 138 -22.38 -37.07 5.58
CA GLU A 138 -23.79 -37.21 5.98
C GLU A 138 -24.55 -38.36 5.29
N GLY A 139 -23.88 -39.50 5.07
CA GLY A 139 -24.52 -40.71 4.53
C GLY A 139 -24.60 -40.81 3.01
N ASP A 140 -24.12 -39.81 2.27
CA ASP A 140 -24.02 -39.85 0.80
C ASP A 140 -22.58 -39.63 0.31
N LEU A 141 -22.25 -40.20 -0.85
CA LEU A 141 -20.94 -40.08 -1.49
C LEU A 141 -20.91 -38.82 -2.35
N ARG A 142 -20.30 -37.74 -1.83
CA ARG A 142 -20.15 -36.50 -2.60
C ARG A 142 -18.86 -36.52 -3.41
N PRO A 143 -18.92 -36.32 -4.74
CA PRO A 143 -17.72 -36.25 -5.57
C PRO A 143 -16.91 -34.99 -5.22
N ILE A 144 -15.59 -35.09 -5.38
CA ILE A 144 -14.68 -33.96 -5.18
C ILE A 144 -14.77 -33.02 -6.37
N ILE A 145 -15.04 -31.75 -6.09
CA ILE A 145 -15.13 -30.68 -7.09
C ILE A 145 -13.80 -29.90 -7.07
N PRO A 146 -12.90 -30.09 -8.05
CA PRO A 146 -11.59 -29.43 -8.06
C PRO A 146 -11.68 -27.91 -8.23
N GLY A 147 -12.75 -27.40 -8.84
CA GLY A 147 -13.01 -25.95 -8.94
C GLY A 147 -13.04 -25.24 -7.59
N GLY A 148 -13.60 -25.87 -6.54
CA GLY A 148 -13.60 -25.32 -5.18
C GLY A 148 -12.21 -25.24 -4.55
N TYR A 149 -11.33 -26.20 -4.85
CA TYR A 149 -9.93 -26.18 -4.40
C TYR A 149 -9.12 -25.12 -5.15
N ALA A 150 -9.35 -24.96 -6.46
CA ALA A 150 -8.78 -23.87 -7.25
C ALA A 150 -9.17 -22.51 -6.65
N LEU A 151 -10.45 -22.36 -6.28
CA LEU A 151 -10.97 -21.17 -5.63
C LEU A 151 -10.25 -20.87 -4.30
N ALA A 152 -10.12 -21.88 -3.43
CA ALA A 152 -9.43 -21.76 -2.16
C ALA A 152 -7.93 -21.42 -2.34
N GLY A 153 -7.26 -22.04 -3.31
CA GLY A 153 -5.86 -21.76 -3.65
C GLY A 153 -5.66 -20.33 -4.16
N ALA A 154 -6.57 -19.84 -4.99
CA ALA A 154 -6.56 -18.46 -5.49
C ALA A 154 -6.64 -17.45 -4.34
N ALA A 155 -7.60 -17.65 -3.43
CA ALA A 155 -7.79 -16.81 -2.25
C ALA A 155 -6.58 -16.84 -1.30
N ALA A 156 -6.09 -18.04 -0.97
CA ALA A 156 -5.05 -18.25 0.01
C ALA A 156 -3.70 -17.72 -0.48
N PHE A 157 -3.30 -18.05 -1.71
CA PHE A 157 -2.03 -17.58 -2.25
C PHE A 157 -2.03 -16.06 -2.43
N SER A 158 -3.05 -15.48 -3.06
CA SER A 158 -3.14 -14.03 -3.25
C SER A 158 -3.17 -13.28 -1.92
N GLY A 159 -3.95 -13.77 -0.93
CA GLY A 159 -4.02 -13.20 0.40
C GLY A 159 -2.68 -13.25 1.14
N SER A 160 -1.96 -14.36 0.99
CA SER A 160 -0.65 -14.57 1.62
C SER A 160 0.44 -13.66 1.07
N VAL A 161 0.35 -13.31 -0.22
CA VAL A 161 1.27 -12.39 -0.90
C VAL A 161 0.97 -10.93 -0.55
N THR A 162 -0.31 -10.59 -0.37
CA THR A 162 -0.74 -9.21 -0.05
C THR A 162 -0.86 -8.94 1.46
N HIS A 163 -0.78 -9.98 2.30
CA HIS A 163 -1.11 -9.94 3.74
C HIS A 163 -2.56 -9.47 4.03
N SER A 164 -3.51 -9.81 3.17
CA SER A 164 -4.92 -9.42 3.33
C SER A 164 -5.84 -10.62 3.44
N ILE A 165 -6.82 -10.56 4.35
CA ILE A 165 -7.86 -11.60 4.49
C ILE A 165 -9.02 -11.35 3.51
N SER A 166 -9.17 -10.12 3.01
CA SER A 166 -10.24 -9.72 2.09
C SER A 166 -10.23 -10.46 0.74
N THR A 167 -9.12 -11.11 0.36
CA THR A 167 -9.07 -11.96 -0.83
C THR A 167 -10.02 -13.15 -0.74
N ALA A 168 -10.25 -13.67 0.47
CA ALA A 168 -11.25 -14.72 0.71
C ALA A 168 -12.67 -14.22 0.40
N LEU A 169 -13.00 -13.01 0.85
CA LEU A 169 -14.30 -12.39 0.60
C LEU A 169 -14.50 -12.08 -0.89
N LEU A 170 -13.48 -11.51 -1.55
CA LEU A 170 -13.48 -11.26 -2.99
C LEU A 170 -13.84 -12.51 -3.79
N VAL A 171 -13.23 -13.63 -3.42
CA VAL A 171 -13.46 -14.94 -4.04
C VAL A 171 -14.87 -15.45 -3.80
N CYS A 172 -15.37 -15.33 -2.57
CA CYS A 172 -16.72 -15.78 -2.23
C CYS A 172 -17.79 -14.95 -2.95
N GLU A 173 -17.57 -13.63 -3.05
CA GLU A 173 -18.45 -12.71 -3.75
C GLU A 173 -18.47 -12.97 -5.26
N THR A 174 -17.30 -13.12 -5.88
CA THR A 174 -17.19 -13.41 -7.32
C THR A 174 -17.77 -14.76 -7.73
N THR A 175 -17.78 -15.74 -6.82
CA THR A 175 -18.36 -17.07 -7.08
C THR A 175 -19.88 -17.08 -6.88
N GLY A 176 -20.43 -16.11 -6.14
CA GLY A 176 -21.88 -16.01 -5.89
C GLY A 176 -22.45 -17.10 -4.97
N HIS A 177 -21.62 -17.92 -4.33
CA HIS A 177 -22.06 -18.99 -3.44
C HIS A 177 -21.23 -19.04 -2.15
N LEU A 178 -21.86 -18.67 -1.02
CA LEU A 178 -21.20 -18.56 0.29
C LEU A 178 -20.98 -19.90 1.00
N GLY A 179 -21.40 -21.03 0.41
CA GLY A 179 -21.29 -22.35 1.03
C GLY A 179 -19.85 -22.78 1.36
N HIS A 180 -18.85 -22.22 0.67
CA HIS A 180 -17.43 -22.54 0.87
C HIS A 180 -16.65 -21.47 1.63
N VAL A 181 -17.30 -20.47 2.23
CA VAL A 181 -16.62 -19.32 2.88
C VAL A 181 -15.72 -19.77 4.01
N LEU A 182 -16.21 -20.62 4.92
CA LEU A 182 -15.47 -20.99 6.13
C LEU A 182 -14.13 -21.70 5.81
N PRO A 183 -14.09 -22.76 4.97
CA PRO A 183 -12.83 -23.39 4.59
C PRO A 183 -11.87 -22.46 3.84
N VAL A 184 -12.39 -21.60 2.96
CA VAL A 184 -11.57 -20.66 2.18
C VAL A 184 -10.92 -19.62 3.10
N VAL A 185 -11.69 -19.01 4.01
CA VAL A 185 -11.16 -18.05 4.99
C VAL A 185 -10.12 -18.70 5.88
N LEU A 186 -10.36 -19.93 6.34
CA LEU A 186 -9.37 -20.67 7.14
C LEU A 186 -8.06 -20.89 6.38
N ALA A 187 -8.14 -21.31 5.12
CA ALA A 187 -6.95 -21.48 4.27
C ALA A 187 -6.16 -20.17 4.10
N VAL A 188 -6.87 -19.04 3.90
CA VAL A 188 -6.25 -17.71 3.81
C VAL A 188 -5.60 -17.29 5.12
N LEU A 189 -6.23 -17.54 6.26
CA LEU A 189 -5.67 -17.22 7.57
C LEU A 189 -4.39 -18.00 7.85
N VAL A 190 -4.38 -19.30 7.55
CA VAL A 190 -3.18 -20.15 7.72
C VAL A 190 -2.05 -19.69 6.80
N ALA A 191 -2.37 -19.41 5.53
CA ALA A 191 -1.37 -18.91 4.58
C ALA A 191 -0.77 -17.56 5.02
N ASN A 192 -1.61 -16.62 5.46
CA ASN A 192 -1.19 -15.32 5.99
C ASN A 192 -0.34 -15.46 7.26
N ALA A 193 -0.71 -16.33 8.19
CA ALA A 193 0.04 -16.55 9.42
C ALA A 193 1.47 -17.06 9.13
N ILE A 194 1.60 -17.95 8.13
CA ILE A 194 2.90 -18.47 7.70
C ILE A 194 3.72 -17.37 7.01
N THR A 195 3.14 -16.62 6.06
CA THR A 195 3.89 -15.61 5.30
C THR A 195 4.28 -14.41 6.16
N GLN A 196 3.36 -13.88 6.99
CA GLN A 196 3.64 -12.75 7.88
C GLN A 196 4.76 -13.04 8.89
N LYS A 197 4.98 -14.31 9.24
CA LYS A 197 6.11 -14.72 10.09
C LYS A 197 7.44 -14.65 9.34
N HIS A 198 7.47 -14.99 8.06
CA HIS A 198 8.71 -15.20 7.30
C HIS A 198 9.11 -14.04 6.38
N GLN A 199 8.16 -13.34 5.75
CA GLN A 199 8.44 -12.35 4.70
C GLN A 199 7.54 -11.10 4.86
N PRO A 200 7.97 -9.93 4.37
CA PRO A 200 7.09 -8.76 4.23
C PRO A 200 6.07 -8.98 3.11
N SER A 201 5.00 -8.16 3.09
CA SER A 201 4.03 -8.17 1.98
C SER A 201 4.70 -7.80 0.67
N PHE A 202 4.15 -8.24 -0.46
CA PHE A 202 4.63 -7.84 -1.79
C PHE A 202 4.69 -6.31 -1.97
N TYR A 203 3.68 -5.60 -1.45
CA TYR A 203 3.65 -4.14 -1.52
C TYR A 203 4.70 -3.49 -0.61
N ASP A 204 4.87 -4.01 0.60
CA ASP A 204 5.90 -3.56 1.54
C ASP A 204 7.31 -3.78 0.97
N GLY A 205 7.54 -4.93 0.35
CA GLY A 205 8.79 -5.23 -0.37
C GLY A 205 9.04 -4.23 -1.51
N THR A 206 7.99 -3.87 -2.25
CA THR A 206 8.10 -2.85 -3.31
C THR A 206 8.44 -1.46 -2.74
N ILE A 207 7.87 -1.09 -1.58
CA ILE A 207 8.19 0.15 -0.86
C ILE A 207 9.67 0.18 -0.45
N ILE A 208 10.18 -0.93 0.08
CA ILE A 208 11.60 -1.07 0.45
C ILE A 208 12.51 -0.92 -0.77
N VAL A 209 12.22 -1.65 -1.85
CA VAL A 209 13.04 -1.61 -3.09
C VAL A 209 13.03 -0.22 -3.73
N LYS A 210 11.88 0.46 -3.74
CA LYS A 210 11.74 1.82 -4.25
C LYS A 210 12.26 2.90 -3.29
N LYS A 211 12.61 2.56 -2.06
CA LYS A 211 13.04 3.48 -1.00
C LYS A 211 12.06 4.64 -0.79
N LEU A 212 10.75 4.35 -0.81
CA LEU A 212 9.74 5.39 -0.59
C LEU A 212 9.73 5.82 0.89
N PRO A 213 9.42 7.10 1.18
CA PRO A 213 9.30 7.61 2.54
C PRO A 213 8.06 7.01 3.21
N TYR A 214 8.28 5.91 3.93
CA TYR A 214 7.30 5.21 4.74
C TYR A 214 7.95 4.89 6.08
N LEU A 215 7.42 5.49 7.15
CA LEU A 215 7.98 5.41 8.50
C LEU A 215 7.55 4.17 9.30
N PRO A 216 6.29 3.69 9.21
CA PRO A 216 5.87 2.54 10.01
C PRO A 216 6.79 1.32 9.80
N PRO A 217 6.99 0.51 10.85
CA PRO A 217 7.95 -0.58 10.81
C PRO A 217 7.51 -1.65 9.80
N ILE A 218 8.41 -2.00 8.90
CA ILE A 218 8.25 -3.14 7.98
C ILE A 218 9.19 -4.25 8.41
N ARG A 219 8.68 -5.49 8.47
CA ARG A 219 9.49 -6.68 8.77
C ARG A 219 10.68 -6.78 7.79
N SER A 220 11.85 -7.13 8.29
CA SER A 220 13.11 -7.23 7.52
C SER A 220 13.68 -5.90 7.01
N ARG A 221 13.11 -4.74 7.39
CA ARG A 221 13.71 -3.42 7.16
C ARG A 221 14.40 -2.93 8.42
N HIS A 222 15.73 -2.95 8.43
CA HIS A 222 16.51 -2.33 9.50
C HIS A 222 16.58 -0.82 9.27
N MET A 223 15.93 -0.04 10.12
CA MET A 223 16.06 1.42 10.15
C MET A 223 16.47 1.86 11.54
N ALA A 224 17.46 2.77 11.63
CA ALA A 224 17.81 3.46 12.87
C ALA A 224 16.76 4.52 13.28
N SER A 225 15.51 4.41 12.79
CA SER A 225 14.44 5.39 13.00
C SER A 225 14.05 5.57 14.47
N TYR A 226 14.32 4.58 15.32
CA TYR A 226 14.02 4.65 16.76
C TYR A 226 15.01 5.52 17.54
N GLN A 227 16.18 5.83 16.96
CA GLN A 227 17.20 6.66 17.61
C GLN A 227 16.99 8.15 17.31
N VAL A 228 16.25 8.47 16.25
CA VAL A 228 16.02 9.86 15.82
C VAL A 228 14.99 10.52 16.72
N VAL A 229 15.38 11.64 17.33
CA VAL A 229 14.53 12.48 18.17
C VAL A 229 14.13 13.78 17.46
N VAL A 230 13.08 14.43 17.95
CA VAL A 230 12.57 15.72 17.43
C VAL A 230 13.66 16.79 17.35
N GLU A 231 14.59 16.83 18.30
CA GLU A 231 15.70 17.79 18.32
C GLU A 231 16.60 17.76 17.07
N GLU A 232 16.67 16.61 16.39
CA GLU A 232 17.51 16.41 15.21
C GLU A 232 16.89 16.98 13.93
N PHE A 233 15.56 17.02 13.83
CA PHE A 233 14.86 17.40 12.60
C PHE A 233 13.95 18.63 12.72
N MET A 234 13.69 19.12 13.93
CA MET A 234 12.86 20.31 14.14
C MET A 234 13.44 21.58 13.50
N GLU A 235 12.56 22.45 13.04
CA GLU A 235 12.92 23.80 12.62
C GLU A 235 13.33 24.64 13.85
N ARG A 236 14.61 25.03 13.92
CA ARG A 236 15.16 25.85 15.02
C ARG A 236 14.92 27.36 14.85
N ARG A 237 14.64 27.81 13.63
CA ARG A 237 14.46 29.23 13.30
C ARG A 237 12.98 29.58 13.24
N VAL A 238 12.34 29.58 14.40
CA VAL A 238 10.93 29.96 14.52
C VAL A 238 10.85 31.46 14.79
N VAL A 239 10.11 32.18 13.95
CA VAL A 239 9.80 33.60 14.18
C VAL A 239 8.75 33.67 15.29
N ALA A 240 9.15 34.09 16.49
CA ALA A 240 8.29 34.24 17.65
C ALA A 240 8.03 35.72 17.95
N LEU A 241 6.85 36.02 18.50
CA LEU A 241 6.46 37.35 18.94
C LEU A 241 6.39 37.39 20.46
N ALA A 242 6.93 38.41 21.11
CA ALA A 242 6.72 38.63 22.54
C ALA A 242 5.39 39.35 22.80
N LYS A 243 4.79 39.14 23.98
CA LYS A 243 3.57 39.88 24.38
C LYS A 243 3.73 41.40 24.35
N GLY A 244 4.94 41.87 24.65
CA GLY A 244 5.29 43.29 24.66
C GLY A 244 5.65 43.87 23.29
N ASP A 245 5.64 43.06 22.22
CA ASP A 245 6.00 43.53 20.88
C ASP A 245 4.95 44.54 20.35
N GLY A 246 5.46 45.54 19.65
CA GLY A 246 4.69 46.62 19.05
C GLY A 246 4.51 46.45 17.55
N PHE A 247 4.17 47.55 16.88
CA PHE A 247 3.86 47.55 15.46
C PHE A 247 5.06 47.14 14.58
N GLU A 248 6.26 47.66 14.88
CA GLU A 248 7.45 47.43 14.04
C GLU A 248 7.92 45.97 14.11
N GLU A 249 7.92 45.37 15.31
CA GLU A 249 8.30 43.97 15.50
C GLU A 249 7.33 43.01 14.82
N VAL A 250 6.02 43.28 14.92
CA VAL A 250 4.99 42.47 14.25
C VAL A 250 5.11 42.58 12.73
N LEU A 251 5.36 43.78 12.20
CA LEU A 251 5.58 43.97 10.76
C LEU A 251 6.82 43.19 10.29
N MET A 252 7.94 43.30 11.01
CA MET A 252 9.15 42.54 10.72
C MET A 252 8.90 41.02 10.76
N ALA A 253 8.10 40.51 11.71
CA ALA A 253 7.77 39.09 11.80
C ALA A 253 6.90 38.60 10.64
N LEU A 254 5.95 39.43 10.18
CA LEU A 254 5.08 39.13 9.04
C LEU A 254 5.80 39.20 7.69
N ASP A 255 6.85 40.02 7.59
CA ASP A 255 7.75 40.09 6.45
C ASP A 255 8.77 38.94 6.47
N ALA A 256 9.24 38.55 7.65
CA ALA A 256 10.24 37.49 7.82
C ALA A 256 9.70 36.08 7.52
N SER A 257 8.41 35.82 7.76
CA SER A 257 7.81 34.53 7.47
C SER A 257 6.38 34.63 6.95
N ALA A 258 5.95 33.64 6.16
CA ALA A 258 4.59 33.53 5.63
C ALA A 258 3.77 32.46 6.38
N ASN A 259 4.08 32.22 7.66
CA ASN A 259 3.41 31.21 8.47
C ASN A 259 1.94 31.60 8.73
N ALA A 260 1.06 30.61 8.85
CA ALA A 260 -0.35 30.82 9.17
C ALA A 260 -0.57 31.22 10.64
N GLU A 261 0.27 30.68 11.53
CA GLU A 261 0.22 30.89 12.98
C GLU A 261 1.62 31.25 13.49
N TYR A 262 1.67 32.18 14.45
CA TYR A 262 2.90 32.65 15.08
C TYR A 262 2.84 32.31 16.58
N PRO A 263 3.90 31.72 17.14
CA PRO A 263 3.97 31.49 18.57
C PRO A 263 4.22 32.82 19.30
N VAL A 264 3.53 32.99 20.41
CA VAL A 264 3.67 34.13 21.32
C VAL A 264 4.43 33.69 22.56
N VAL A 265 5.50 34.39 22.87
CA VAL A 265 6.33 34.20 24.07
C VAL A 265 6.10 35.32 25.09
N GLU A 266 6.46 35.08 26.35
CA GLU A 266 6.28 36.08 27.41
C GLU A 266 7.17 37.32 27.20
N SER A 267 8.46 37.11 26.92
CA SER A 267 9.44 38.18 26.70
C SER A 267 10.61 37.68 25.84
N ALA A 268 11.31 38.60 25.17
CA ALA A 268 12.49 38.26 24.37
C ALA A 268 13.65 37.66 25.21
N GLY A 269 13.74 38.01 26.49
CA GLY A 269 14.75 37.46 27.41
C GLY A 269 14.39 36.12 28.05
N SER A 270 13.11 35.73 28.01
CA SER A 270 12.60 34.47 28.55
C SER A 270 11.56 33.91 27.57
N PRO A 271 11.96 33.08 26.59
CA PRO A 271 11.10 32.65 25.48
C PRO A 271 10.10 31.57 25.91
N THR A 272 9.42 31.74 27.04
CA THR A 272 8.38 30.83 27.52
C THR A 272 7.15 30.96 26.64
N LEU A 273 6.69 29.84 26.11
CA LEU A 273 5.60 29.79 25.15
C LEU A 273 4.24 29.95 25.85
N VAL A 274 3.48 30.99 25.47
CA VAL A 274 2.19 31.31 26.08
C VAL A 274 1.03 30.82 25.20
N GLY A 275 1.15 31.00 23.89
CA GLY A 275 0.09 30.65 22.95
C GLY A 275 0.44 30.94 21.51
N THR A 276 -0.57 30.99 20.66
CA THR A 276 -0.46 31.28 19.22
C THR A 276 -1.39 32.41 18.81
N ILE A 277 -1.01 33.15 17.76
CA ILE A 277 -1.86 34.12 17.09
C ILE A 277 -1.87 33.83 15.59
N SER A 278 -3.04 33.93 14.98
CA SER A 278 -3.20 33.75 13.54
C SER A 278 -2.67 34.96 12.75
N ARG A 279 -2.14 34.72 11.55
CA ARG A 279 -1.66 35.79 10.67
C ARG A 279 -2.74 36.83 10.37
N THR A 280 -3.99 36.40 10.23
CA THR A 280 -5.14 37.28 9.95
C THR A 280 -5.40 38.26 11.09
N GLN A 281 -5.27 37.82 12.34
CA GLN A 281 -5.35 38.70 13.52
C GLN A 281 -4.19 39.70 13.57
N LEU A 282 -2.96 39.26 13.27
CA LEU A 282 -1.79 40.15 13.21
C LEU A 282 -1.92 41.23 12.11
N VAL A 283 -2.43 40.86 10.94
CA VAL A 283 -2.69 41.84 9.86
C VAL A 283 -3.77 42.83 10.28
N THR A 284 -4.82 42.37 10.96
CA THR A 284 -5.87 43.25 11.52
C THR A 284 -5.30 44.19 12.59
N PHE A 285 -4.36 43.70 13.41
CA PHE A 285 -3.63 44.50 14.38
C PHE A 285 -2.82 45.62 13.70
N LEU A 286 -2.09 45.32 12.64
CA LEU A 286 -1.36 46.34 11.85
C LEU A 286 -2.28 47.32 11.11
N GLN A 287 -3.47 46.89 10.69
CA GLN A 287 -4.44 47.81 10.06
C GLN A 287 -5.06 48.78 11.06
N SER A 288 -5.23 48.36 12.31
CA SER A 288 -5.82 49.17 13.37
C SER A 288 -4.81 50.10 14.05
N HIS A 289 -3.55 49.70 14.16
CA HIS A 289 -2.47 50.50 14.75
C HIS A 289 -1.65 51.16 13.63
N LYS A 290 -1.64 52.50 13.55
CA LYS A 290 -0.86 53.22 12.52
C LYS A 290 0.64 53.20 12.84
N HIS A 291 1.46 53.19 11.79
CA HIS A 291 2.91 53.39 11.86
C HIS A 291 3.24 54.67 12.68
N PRO A 292 4.27 54.65 13.56
CA PRO A 292 4.66 55.79 14.41
C PRO A 292 4.97 57.13 13.69
N GLN A 293 4.93 57.19 12.35
CA GLN A 293 5.29 58.35 11.53
C GLN A 293 4.10 58.95 10.75
N ALA A 294 2.85 58.63 11.10
CA ALA A 294 1.69 59.29 10.51
C ALA A 294 1.54 60.75 11.04
N PRO A 295 1.15 61.73 10.19
CA PRO A 295 1.09 63.14 10.56
C PRO A 295 0.14 63.41 11.75
N PRO A 296 0.46 64.40 12.61
CA PRO A 296 -0.23 64.64 13.88
C PRO A 296 -1.59 65.31 13.64
N GLY A 297 -2.61 64.51 13.43
CA GLY A 297 -3.95 65.02 13.22
C GLY A 297 -4.97 63.95 12.95
N GLU A 298 -5.21 63.04 13.91
CA GLU A 298 -6.53 62.52 14.29
C GLU A 298 -6.43 61.33 15.25
N LYS A 299 -7.06 61.51 16.42
CA LYS A 299 -7.54 60.56 17.43
C LYS A 299 -6.70 59.30 17.75
N LEU A 300 -6.06 59.38 18.93
CA LEU A 300 -5.77 58.31 19.89
C LEU A 300 -5.36 56.95 19.30
N ALA A 301 -4.17 56.88 18.69
CA ALA A 301 -3.50 55.60 18.55
C ALA A 301 -3.13 55.11 19.96
N THR A 302 -3.83 54.10 20.46
CA THR A 302 -3.39 53.38 21.65
C THR A 302 -2.04 52.75 21.33
N ALA A 303 -1.00 53.11 22.07
CA ALA A 303 0.24 52.34 22.12
C ALA A 303 -0.08 51.01 22.82
N GLY A 304 -0.80 50.14 22.12
CA GLY A 304 -1.22 48.83 22.62
C GLY A 304 -0.13 47.81 22.32
N THR A 305 0.22 47.03 23.33
CA THR A 305 1.07 45.85 23.12
C THR A 305 0.24 44.73 22.49
N LEU A 306 0.91 43.77 21.86
CA LEU A 306 0.28 42.59 21.27
C LEU A 306 -0.64 41.88 22.27
N GLY A 307 -0.21 41.76 23.53
CA GLY A 307 -0.94 41.09 24.60
C GLY A 307 -2.25 41.77 25.00
N ASP A 308 -2.39 43.08 24.79
CA ASP A 308 -3.59 43.84 25.16
C ASP A 308 -4.63 43.87 24.04
N SER A 309 -4.16 43.74 22.78
CA SER A 309 -4.98 44.00 21.58
C SER A 309 -5.39 42.74 20.83
N CYS A 310 -4.69 41.62 21.02
CA CYS A 310 -4.97 40.36 20.33
C CYS A 310 -5.32 39.24 21.31
N ALA A 311 -6.31 38.41 20.94
CA ALA A 311 -6.63 37.21 21.68
C ALA A 311 -5.56 36.14 21.40
N ILE A 312 -4.81 35.76 22.44
CA ILE A 312 -3.81 34.69 22.38
C ILE A 312 -4.52 33.35 22.58
N GLU A 313 -4.43 32.47 21.58
CA GLU A 313 -5.00 31.13 21.66
C GLU A 313 -4.06 30.19 22.44
N PRO A 314 -4.55 29.45 23.44
CA PRO A 314 -3.70 28.54 24.20
C PRO A 314 -3.28 27.33 23.37
N ILE A 315 -2.02 26.90 23.52
CA ILE A 315 -1.51 25.72 22.81
C ILE A 315 -1.94 24.46 23.53
N MET A 316 -2.72 23.63 22.83
CA MET A 316 -3.27 22.39 23.38
C MET A 316 -2.26 21.24 23.43
N LEU A 317 -1.25 21.25 22.56
CA LEU A 317 -0.27 20.17 22.45
C LEU A 317 1.12 20.73 22.14
N GLN A 318 2.11 20.28 22.90
CA GLN A 318 3.52 20.64 22.73
C GLN A 318 4.35 19.36 22.63
N LEU A 319 5.42 19.39 21.83
CA LEU A 319 6.40 18.32 21.78
C LEU A 319 7.62 18.66 22.63
N SER A 320 8.23 17.63 23.19
CA SER A 320 9.55 17.76 23.81
C SER A 320 10.64 17.47 22.77
N PRO A 321 11.84 18.06 22.89
CA PRO A 321 12.94 17.81 21.96
C PRO A 321 13.40 16.35 21.95
N TRP A 322 13.18 15.62 23.06
CA TRP A 322 13.51 14.21 23.24
C TRP A 322 12.43 13.25 22.75
N THR A 323 11.29 13.75 22.26
CA THR A 323 10.23 12.91 21.70
C THR A 323 10.77 12.18 20.47
N SER A 324 10.49 10.88 20.36
CA SER A 324 10.93 10.07 19.22
C SER A 324 10.20 10.44 17.92
N LEU A 325 10.86 10.26 16.78
CA LEU A 325 10.25 10.46 15.46
C LEU A 325 8.96 9.64 15.28
N HIS A 326 8.92 8.40 15.78
CA HIS A 326 7.73 7.54 15.71
C HIS A 326 6.53 8.10 16.47
N GLN A 327 6.75 8.61 17.68
CA GLN A 327 5.69 9.23 18.48
C GLN A 327 5.20 10.53 17.83
N ALA A 328 6.13 11.36 17.34
CA ALA A 328 5.78 12.58 16.62
C ALA A 328 4.94 12.25 15.38
N HIS A 329 5.39 11.31 14.54
CA HIS A 329 4.65 10.87 13.36
C HIS A 329 3.25 10.35 13.71
N HIS A 330 3.14 9.52 14.74
CA HIS A 330 1.85 9.00 15.18
C HIS A 330 0.87 10.11 15.62
N LEU A 331 1.35 11.13 16.33
CA LEU A 331 0.55 12.30 16.69
C LEU A 331 0.09 13.08 15.45
N PHE A 332 0.99 13.31 14.50
CA PHE A 332 0.68 13.99 13.23
C PHE A 332 -0.33 13.22 12.37
N GLU A 333 -0.31 11.88 12.40
CA GLU A 333 -1.28 11.06 11.69
C GLU A 333 -2.64 11.03 12.39
N LEU A 334 -2.68 10.78 13.70
CA LEU A 334 -3.93 10.64 14.45
C LEU A 334 -4.71 11.95 14.55
N LEU A 335 -4.00 13.05 14.87
CA LEU A 335 -4.61 14.36 15.09
C LEU A 335 -4.65 15.21 13.81
N LYS A 336 -4.11 14.71 12.70
CA LYS A 336 -4.03 15.41 11.40
C LYS A 336 -3.41 16.82 11.51
N LEU A 337 -2.44 16.98 12.41
CA LEU A 337 -1.76 18.25 12.64
C LEU A 337 -0.95 18.68 11.41
N GLN A 338 -0.82 19.99 11.22
CA GLN A 338 0.03 20.59 10.18
C GLN A 338 1.37 21.05 10.75
N ARG A 339 1.33 21.61 11.97
CA ARG A 339 2.48 22.13 12.69
C ARG A 339 2.27 21.94 14.19
N ILE A 340 3.36 21.77 14.93
CA ILE A 340 3.37 21.72 16.39
C ILE A 340 4.63 22.41 16.92
N PHE A 341 4.54 23.05 18.07
CA PHE A 341 5.68 23.71 18.69
C PHE A 341 6.43 22.76 19.63
N VAL A 342 7.75 22.92 19.67
CA VAL A 342 8.66 22.15 20.51
C VAL A 342 9.12 23.02 21.66
N THR A 343 8.91 22.55 22.88
CA THR A 343 9.29 23.25 24.10
C THR A 343 10.28 22.45 24.95
N ARG A 344 11.25 23.15 25.54
CA ARG A 344 12.19 22.61 26.52
C ARG A 344 11.99 23.38 27.81
N PHE A 345 11.48 22.71 28.86
CA PHE A 345 11.14 23.36 30.14
C PHE A 345 10.21 24.59 29.99
N GLY A 346 9.30 24.55 29.01
CA GLY A 346 8.36 25.64 28.71
C GLY A 346 8.90 26.71 27.75
N GLU A 347 10.20 26.73 27.48
CA GLU A 347 10.80 27.62 26.49
C GLU A 347 10.60 27.09 25.08
N LEU A 348 10.23 27.97 24.14
CA LEU A 348 10.11 27.65 22.72
C LEU A 348 11.50 27.42 22.12
N VAL A 349 11.75 26.19 21.65
CA VAL A 349 13.05 25.82 21.06
C VAL A 349 12.94 25.60 19.54
N GLY A 350 11.74 25.25 19.06
CA GLY A 350 11.53 25.01 17.64
C GLY A 350 10.08 24.72 17.31
N ALA A 351 9.87 24.37 16.05
CA ALA A 351 8.60 23.85 15.58
C ALA A 351 8.84 22.64 14.70
N VAL A 352 7.88 21.74 14.65
CA VAL A 352 7.85 20.62 13.72
C VAL A 352 6.69 20.81 12.78
N SER A 353 6.96 20.72 11.48
CA SER A 353 5.91 20.69 10.45
C SER A 353 5.71 19.27 9.89
N ARG A 354 4.55 19.02 9.27
CA ARG A 354 4.29 17.74 8.59
C ARG A 354 5.29 17.46 7.45
N LEU A 355 5.93 18.50 6.92
CA LEU A 355 6.94 18.38 5.87
C LEU A 355 8.26 17.81 6.42
N GLU A 356 8.69 18.22 7.61
CA GLU A 356 9.91 17.72 8.24
C GLU A 356 9.79 16.27 8.72
N VAL A 357 8.57 15.84 9.07
CA VAL A 357 8.28 14.46 9.49
C VAL A 357 8.23 13.49 8.30
N ARG A 358 8.03 13.99 7.08
CA ARG A 358 7.92 13.18 5.84
C ARG A 358 9.27 13.00 5.16
#